data_AF-A0A5J4S4C2-F1
#
_entry.id   AF-A0A5J4S4C2-F1
#
_cell.length_a   1.000
_cell.length_b   1.000
_cell.length_c   1.000
_cell.angle_alpha   90.00
_cell.angle_beta   90.00
_cell.angle_gamma   90.00
#
_symmetry.space_group_name_H-M   'P 1'
#
loop_
_entity.id
_entity.type
_entity.pdbx_description
1 polymer ?
#
loop_
_entity_poly.entity_id
_entity_poly.type
_entity_poly.pdbx_seq_one_letter_code
_entity_poly.pdbx_strand_id
1 'polypeptide(L)'
;ANGININDMLKLKYSNIVNNEICFYRSKTINTTKEKKEICAIITPEMQAIINKWGNKERSSDNSIFPYLIGNETPIHQKAVILRSSSIEDTVIPLFE
;
A
#
# COMPACT_ATOMS: atom_id res chain seq x y z
N ALA A 1 -0.23 -15.94 -7.01
CA ALA A 1 0.33 -14.70 -6.44
C ALA A 1 -0.77 -13.66 -6.33
N ASN A 2 -1.43 -13.59 -5.17
CA ASN A 2 -2.46 -12.60 -4.86
C ASN A 2 -1.85 -11.30 -4.27
N GLY A 3 -0.52 -11.19 -4.28
CA GLY A 3 0.22 -10.07 -3.70
C GLY A 3 -0.21 -8.68 -4.15
N ILE A 4 -0.15 -7.75 -3.18
CA ILE A 4 -0.25 -6.32 -3.41
C ILE A 4 0.84 -5.87 -4.40
N ASN A 5 0.51 -4.95 -5.31
CA ASN A 5 1.52 -4.30 -6.13
C ASN A 5 2.14 -3.12 -5.36
N ILE A 6 3.42 -2.82 -5.54
CA ILE A 6 4.03 -1.64 -4.88
C ILE A 6 3.24 -0.35 -5.12
N ASN A 7 2.70 -0.11 -6.32
CA ASN A 7 1.88 1.08 -6.55
C ASN A 7 0.63 1.10 -5.67
N ASP A 8 0.00 -0.05 -5.43
CA ASP A 8 -1.17 -0.15 -4.55
C ASP A 8 -0.75 0.02 -3.08
N MET A 9 0.36 -0.62 -2.67
CA MET A 9 0.96 -0.48 -1.34
C MET A 9 1.25 0.98 -0.99
N LEU A 10 1.85 1.73 -1.91
CA LEU A 10 2.18 3.13 -1.74
C LEU A 10 0.95 4.05 -1.69
N LYS A 11 -0.19 3.59 -2.21
CA LYS A 11 -1.47 4.33 -2.19
C LYS A 11 -2.36 3.96 -1.01
N LEU A 12 -1.98 2.96 -0.22
CA LEU A 12 -2.73 2.59 0.98
C LEU A 12 -2.78 3.76 1.95
N LYS A 13 -3.99 4.10 2.40
CA LYS A 13 -4.25 5.10 3.42
C LYS A 13 -4.65 4.45 4.75
N TYR A 14 -4.52 5.17 5.85
CA TYR A 14 -5.01 4.68 7.14
C TYR A 14 -6.53 4.43 7.15
N SER A 15 -7.29 5.15 6.32
CA SER A 15 -8.72 4.89 6.07
C SER A 15 -9.01 3.53 5.42
N ASN A 16 -8.03 2.89 4.78
CA ASN A 16 -8.19 1.53 4.26
C ASN A 16 -8.11 0.46 5.35
N ILE A 17 -7.68 0.82 6.56
CA ILE A 17 -7.65 -0.09 7.70
C ILE A 17 -9.01 -0.08 8.38
N VAL A 18 -9.71 -1.21 8.32
CA VAL A 18 -11.03 -1.42 8.94
C VAL A 18 -10.99 -2.74 9.71
N ASN A 19 -11.39 -2.73 10.99
CA ASN A 19 -11.43 -3.93 11.84
C ASN A 19 -10.13 -4.76 11.85
N ASN A 20 -8.97 -4.09 11.82
CA ASN A 20 -7.66 -4.75 11.79
C ASN A 20 -7.35 -5.48 10.48
N GLU A 21 -8.03 -5.12 9.39
CA GLU A 21 -7.80 -5.59 8.04
C GLU A 21 -7.55 -4.39 7.11
N ILE A 22 -6.70 -4.54 6.11
CA ILE A 22 -6.48 -3.55 5.06
C ILE A 22 -7.30 -3.96 3.84
N CYS A 23 -8.28 -3.13 3.46
CA CYS A 23 -9.10 -3.34 2.27
C CYS A 23 -8.84 -2.26 1.22
N PHE A 24 -8.50 -2.68 -0.01
CA PHE A 24 -8.20 -1.79 -1.12
C PHE A 24 -8.56 -2.39 -2.49
N TYR A 25 -8.71 -1.54 -3.49
CA TYR A 25 -8.95 -1.96 -4.87
C TYR A 25 -7.64 -2.00 -5.65
N ARG A 26 -7.37 -3.10 -6.36
CA ARG A 26 -6.15 -3.26 -7.14
C ARG A 26 -6.14 -2.36 -8.38
N SER A 27 -5.14 -1.48 -8.52
CA SER A 27 -5.01 -0.58 -9.68
C SER A 27 -4.71 -1.33 -10.99
N LYS A 28 -4.02 -2.48 -10.92
CA LYS A 28 -3.53 -3.21 -12.12
C LYS A 28 -4.63 -3.65 -13.09
N THR A 29 -5.86 -3.84 -12.60
CA THR A 29 -7.01 -4.30 -13.39
C THR A 29 -8.18 -3.31 -13.41
N ILE A 30 -8.00 -2.14 -12.79
CA ILE A 30 -9.07 -1.16 -12.56
C ILE A 30 -9.60 -0.53 -13.85
N ASN A 31 -8.77 -0.48 -14.90
CA ASN A 31 -9.12 0.10 -16.19
C ASN A 31 -9.60 -0.92 -17.24
N THR A 32 -9.45 -2.22 -16.98
CA THR A 32 -9.66 -3.26 -18.01
C THR A 32 -10.72 -4.31 -17.65
N THR A 33 -11.22 -4.33 -16.42
CA THR A 33 -12.18 -5.36 -15.96
C THR A 33 -13.43 -4.69 -15.39
N LYS A 34 -14.62 -5.12 -15.82
CA LYS A 34 -15.91 -4.62 -15.31
C LYS A 34 -16.11 -4.89 -13.81
N GLU A 35 -15.46 -5.91 -13.27
CA GLU A 35 -15.49 -6.26 -11.85
C GLU A 35 -14.27 -5.72 -11.12
N LYS A 36 -14.51 -4.76 -10.22
CA LYS A 36 -13.50 -4.23 -9.31
C LYS A 36 -13.32 -5.25 -8.18
N LYS A 37 -12.19 -5.95 -8.15
CA LYS A 37 -11.86 -6.86 -7.06
C LYS A 37 -11.30 -6.06 -5.88
N GLU A 38 -12.08 -6.01 -4.80
CA GLU A 38 -11.59 -5.57 -3.49
C GLU A 38 -10.69 -6.68 -2.94
N ILE A 39 -9.51 -6.27 -2.46
CA ILE A 39 -8.55 -7.14 -1.78
C ILE A 39 -8.56 -6.71 -0.32
N CYS A 40 -8.92 -7.63 0.56
CA CYS A 40 -8.80 -7.47 2.01
C CYS A 40 -7.72 -8.41 2.54
N ALA A 41 -6.84 -7.88 3.37
CA ALA A 41 -5.77 -8.64 4.02
C ALA A 41 -5.80 -8.34 5.53
N ILE A 42 -5.75 -9.38 6.35
CA ILE A 42 -5.68 -9.25 7.81
C ILE A 42 -4.33 -8.63 8.18
N ILE A 43 -4.35 -7.58 9.03
CA ILE A 43 -3.13 -6.99 9.56
C ILE A 43 -2.57 -7.93 10.62
N THR A 44 -1.52 -8.65 10.25
CA THR A 44 -0.75 -9.46 11.20
C THR A 44 0.12 -8.56 12.08
N PRO A 45 0.58 -9.04 13.25
CA PRO A 45 1.52 -8.30 14.09
C PRO A 45 2.80 -7.88 13.35
N GLU A 46 3.27 -8.69 12.41
CA GLU A 46 4.43 -8.39 11.56
C GLU A 46 4.15 -7.21 10.62
N MET A 47 2.99 -7.21 9.95
CA MET A 47 2.56 -6.08 9.13
C MET A 47 2.42 -4.81 9.96
N GLN A 48 1.84 -4.90 11.16
CA GLN A 48 1.71 -3.77 12.06
C GLN A 48 3.07 -3.22 12.50
N ALA A 49 4.05 -4.10 12.77
CA ALA A 49 5.42 -3.69 13.11
C ALA A 49 6.10 -2.94 11.95
N ILE A 50 5.87 -3.37 10.72
CA ILE A 50 6.40 -2.69 9.52
C ILE A 50 5.71 -1.34 9.31
N ILE A 51 4.38 -1.28 9.45
CA ILE A 51 3.63 -0.02 9.41
C ILE A 51 4.14 0.93 10.50
N ASN A 52 4.43 0.44 11.69
CA ASN A 52 4.98 1.27 12.77
C ASN A 52 6.42 1.73 12.49
N LYS A 53 7.24 0.89 11.83
CA LYS A 53 8.65 1.16 11.54
C LYS A 53 8.84 2.12 10.36
N TRP A 54 8.04 1.95 9.31
CA TRP A 54 8.20 2.64 8.03
C TRP A 54 7.03 3.55 7.68
N GLY A 55 5.91 3.43 8.38
CA GLY A 55 4.72 4.22 8.11
C GLY A 55 4.81 5.64 8.65
N ASN A 56 3.86 6.47 8.23
CA ASN A 56 3.80 7.87 8.62
C ASN A 56 3.46 7.99 10.12
N LYS A 57 4.12 8.94 10.81
CA LYS A 57 3.82 9.24 12.23
C LYS A 57 2.41 9.79 12.40
N GLU A 58 1.94 10.55 11.43
CA GLU A 58 0.58 11.08 11.40
C GLU A 58 -0.38 10.02 10.84
N ARG A 59 -1.14 9.37 11.73
CA ARG A 59 -2.10 8.31 11.40
C ARG A 59 -3.49 8.83 11.05
N SER A 60 -3.55 10.02 10.45
CA SER A 60 -4.80 10.59 9.97
C SER A 60 -5.38 9.69 8.88
N SER A 61 -6.69 9.47 8.89
CA SER A 61 -7.39 8.57 7.97
C SER A 61 -7.11 8.89 6.49
N ASP A 62 -6.95 10.17 6.15
CA ASP A 62 -6.67 10.61 4.78
C ASP A 62 -5.20 10.46 4.34
N ASN A 63 -4.32 10.19 5.31
CA ASN A 63 -2.89 10.11 5.06
C ASN A 63 -2.48 8.72 4.58
N SER A 64 -1.48 8.67 3.70
CA SER A 64 -0.89 7.42 3.24
C SER A 64 -0.20 6.71 4.41
N ILE A 65 -0.36 5.38 4.48
CA ILE A 65 0.31 4.55 5.47
C ILE A 65 1.81 4.72 5.31
N PHE A 66 2.32 4.62 4.07
CA PHE A 66 3.74 4.76 3.79
C PHE A 66 4.05 6.16 3.23
N PRO A 67 5.00 6.91 3.82
CA PRO A 67 5.29 8.31 3.49
C PRO A 67 6.20 8.44 2.26
N TYR A 68 6.06 7.57 1.26
CA TYR A 68 6.86 7.62 0.02
C TYR A 68 6.13 8.35 -1.12
N LEU A 69 4.79 8.47 -1.05
CA LEU A 69 4.01 9.27 -2.00
C LEU A 69 3.33 10.42 -1.27
N ILE A 70 3.63 11.64 -1.70
CA ILE A 70 3.06 12.88 -1.15
C ILE A 70 1.72 13.23 -1.82
N GLY A 71 1.22 12.37 -2.72
CA GLY A 71 -0.07 12.52 -3.41
C GLY A 71 -0.06 13.47 -4.61
N ASN A 72 0.98 14.29 -4.78
CA ASN A 72 1.12 15.23 -5.91
C ASN A 72 2.28 14.86 -6.87
N GLU A 73 2.78 13.63 -6.77
CA GLU A 73 3.95 13.20 -7.54
C GLU A 73 3.61 12.98 -9.02
N THR A 74 4.50 13.43 -9.90
CA THR A 74 4.40 13.09 -11.33
C THR A 74 4.66 11.59 -11.53
N PRO A 75 4.14 10.96 -12.61
CA PRO A 75 4.36 9.54 -12.89
C PRO A 75 5.86 9.15 -12.93
N ILE A 76 6.72 10.08 -13.32
CA ILE A 76 8.18 9.91 -13.35
C ILE A 76 8.74 9.83 -11.92
N HIS A 77 8.32 10.75 -11.05
CA HIS A 77 8.76 10.75 -9.67
C HIS A 77 8.24 9.52 -8.91
N GLN A 78 7.00 9.11 -9.17
CA GLN A 78 6.44 7.88 -8.62
C GLN A 78 7.29 6.65 -8.98
N LYS A 79 7.74 6.53 -10.23
CA LYS A 79 8.66 5.45 -10.65
C LYS A 79 10.02 5.53 -9.96
N ALA A 80 10.58 6.73 -9.79
CA ALA A 80 11.85 6.92 -9.11
C ALA A 80 11.77 6.53 -7.62
N VAL A 81 10.66 6.87 -6.96
CA VAL A 81 10.37 6.45 -5.59
C VAL A 81 10.33 4.94 -5.50
N ILE A 82 9.55 4.29 -6.38
CA ILE A 82 9.41 2.82 -6.44
C ILE A 82 10.78 2.14 -6.52
N LEU A 83 11.65 2.57 -7.45
CA LEU A 83 12.99 2.01 -7.62
C LEU A 83 13.87 2.17 -6.37
N ARG A 84 13.72 3.27 -5.63
CA ARG A 84 14.49 3.56 -4.42
C ARG A 84 13.96 2.85 -3.16
N SER A 85 12.70 2.41 -3.19
CA SER A 85 12.02 1.70 -2.10
C SER A 85 12.17 0.16 -2.16
N SER A 86 13.15 -0.35 -2.92
CA SER A 86 13.37 -1.79 -3.10
C SER A 86 13.53 -2.56 -1.78
N SER A 87 14.20 -1.99 -0.76
CA SER A 87 14.31 -2.66 0.56
C SER A 87 12.99 -2.81 1.32
N ILE A 88 12.01 -1.92 1.11
CA ILE A 88 10.69 -2.07 1.74
C ILE A 88 9.81 -3.02 0.93
N GLU A 89 9.99 -3.11 -0.40
CA GLU A 89 9.28 -4.08 -1.25
C GLU A 89 9.51 -5.52 -0.80
N ASP A 90 10.77 -5.92 -0.60
CA ASP A 90 11.14 -7.27 -0.16
C ASP A 90 10.55 -7.64 1.22
N THR A 91 10.24 -6.63 2.04
CA THR A 91 9.72 -6.82 3.39
C THR A 91 8.18 -6.81 3.43
N VAL A 92 7.54 -5.97 2.61
CA VAL A 92 6.09 -5.71 2.69
C VAL A 92 5.30 -6.60 1.74
N ILE A 93 5.76 -6.78 0.50
CA ILE A 93 4.99 -7.50 -0.54
C ILE A 93 4.67 -8.95 -0.13
N PRO A 94 5.59 -9.74 0.44
CA PRO A 94 5.31 -11.13 0.83
C PRO A 94 4.23 -11.29 1.91
N LEU A 95 3.94 -10.23 2.68
CA LEU A 95 2.92 -10.27 3.75
C LEU A 95 1.50 -10.07 3.25
N PHE A 96 1.34 -9.70 1.97
CA PHE A 96 0.06 -9.54 1.30
C PHE A 96 -0.21 -10.65 0.26
N GLU A 97 0.59 -11.74 0.24
CA GLU A 97 0.40 -12.89 -0.67
C GLU A 97 -0.48 -14.00 -0.11
#